data_AF-A0A9W7IDD8-F1
#
_entry.id   AF-A0A9W7IDD8-F1
#
_cell.length_a   1.000
_cell.length_b   1.000
_cell.length_c   1.000
_cell.angle_alpha   90.00
_cell.angle_beta   90.00
_cell.angle_gamma   90.00
#
_symmetry.space_group_name_H-M   'P 1'
#
loop_
_entity.id
_entity.type
_entity.pdbx_description
1 polymer ?
#
loop_
_entity_poly.entity_id
_entity_poly.type
_entity_poly.pdbx_seq_one_letter_code
_entity_poly.pdbx_strand_id
1 'polypeptide(L)'
;MGDSITIDGTDEDLALSKSDILSRQEVIRRRLRRVKQLSRLYKAHYWSLMEELKRKHKEYYWMYGKSPFKEDEKKNDDQNDENNKLGLGFQLKCQISDCKEKAMALTRFCHKHILKDSNQTLYRGCSYPVKSGHICKKPILRSINPPHCPVHAQAAEKHLARALKRAGLNVSSPSKLAPKLHVVVAEYVRQIQTKRREAQ
;
A
#
# COMPACT_ATOMS: atom_id res chain seq x y z
N MET A 1 10.56 -9.31 -31.99
CA MET A 1 9.85 -10.54 -32.41
C MET A 1 9.36 -11.18 -31.14
N GLY A 2 8.05 -11.27 -30.94
CA GLY A 2 7.50 -11.78 -29.68
C GLY A 2 7.65 -13.29 -29.63
N ASP A 3 8.41 -13.80 -28.67
CA ASP A 3 8.48 -15.24 -28.43
C ASP A 3 7.08 -15.74 -28.08
N SER A 4 6.52 -16.57 -28.96
CA SER A 4 5.23 -17.22 -28.73
C SER A 4 5.33 -18.03 -27.45
N ILE A 5 4.49 -17.73 -26.46
CA ILE A 5 4.45 -18.46 -25.19
C ILE A 5 4.16 -19.93 -25.49
N THR A 6 5.16 -20.79 -25.26
CA THR A 6 5.03 -22.24 -25.39
C THR A 6 4.07 -22.73 -24.32
N ILE A 7 2.92 -23.29 -24.68
CA ILE A 7 1.94 -23.83 -23.72
C ILE A 7 2.32 -25.27 -23.38
N ASP A 8 2.36 -25.62 -22.10
CA ASP A 8 2.75 -26.96 -21.67
C ASP A 8 1.64 -27.98 -21.99
N GLY A 9 2.00 -29.06 -22.69
CA GLY A 9 1.08 -30.13 -23.06
C GLY A 9 0.09 -29.74 -24.16
N THR A 10 0.50 -28.86 -25.08
CA THR A 10 -0.24 -28.52 -26.31
C THR A 10 -0.62 -29.75 -27.10
N ASP A 11 0.30 -30.70 -27.23
CA ASP A 11 0.10 -31.87 -28.10
C ASP A 11 -0.97 -32.81 -27.53
N GLU A 12 -0.97 -32.99 -26.20
CA GLU A 12 -2.03 -33.72 -25.50
C GLU A 12 -3.38 -33.00 -25.59
N ASP A 13 -3.38 -31.68 -25.40
CA ASP A 13 -4.59 -30.86 -25.52
C ASP A 13 -5.14 -30.88 -26.96
N LEU A 14 -4.27 -30.93 -27.98
CA LEU A 14 -4.62 -31.07 -29.39
C LEU A 14 -5.18 -32.45 -29.71
N ALA A 15 -4.57 -33.52 -29.19
CA ALA A 15 -5.05 -34.89 -29.37
C ALA A 15 -6.49 -35.06 -28.83
N LEU A 16 -6.80 -34.40 -27.71
CA LEU A 16 -8.12 -34.46 -27.08
C LEU A 16 -9.11 -33.39 -27.61
N SER A 17 -8.67 -32.48 -28.48
CA SER A 17 -9.49 -31.35 -28.95
C SER A 17 -10.71 -31.75 -29.78
N LYS A 18 -10.64 -32.91 -30.44
CA LYS A 18 -11.71 -33.47 -31.30
C LYS A 18 -12.69 -34.38 -30.55
N SER A 19 -12.49 -34.57 -29.25
CA SER A 19 -13.39 -35.40 -28.44
C SER A 19 -14.63 -34.59 -28.03
N ASP A 20 -15.82 -35.18 -28.21
CA ASP A 20 -17.08 -34.53 -27.83
C ASP A 20 -17.28 -34.50 -26.30
N ILE A 21 -16.66 -35.42 -25.58
CA ILE A 21 -16.76 -35.54 -24.12
C ILE A 21 -15.38 -35.85 -23.54
N LEU A 22 -14.94 -35.00 -22.60
CA LEU A 22 -13.71 -35.20 -21.83
C LEU A 22 -13.99 -35.85 -20.48
N SER A 23 -13.14 -36.76 -20.06
CA SER A 23 -13.24 -37.33 -18.72
C SER A 23 -12.92 -36.27 -17.66
N ARG A 24 -13.52 -36.40 -16.47
CA ARG A 24 -13.21 -35.52 -15.33
C ARG A 24 -11.71 -35.50 -15.02
N GLN A 25 -11.03 -36.62 -15.21
CA GLN A 25 -9.60 -36.76 -14.94
C GLN A 25 -8.75 -35.97 -15.93
N GLU A 26 -9.07 -36.00 -17.23
CA GLU A 26 -8.39 -35.20 -18.27
C GLU A 26 -8.52 -33.70 -17.99
N VAL A 27 -9.74 -33.24 -17.68
CA VAL A 27 -10.00 -31.83 -17.37
C VAL A 27 -9.17 -31.37 -16.17
N ILE A 28 -9.13 -32.17 -15.10
CA ILE A 28 -8.35 -31.82 -13.90
C ILE A 28 -6.85 -31.79 -14.21
N ARG A 29 -6.32 -32.77 -14.95
CA ARG A 29 -4.89 -32.80 -15.34
C ARG A 29 -4.52 -31.57 -16.18
N ARG A 30 -5.32 -31.25 -17.19
CA ARG A 30 -5.13 -30.07 -18.05
C ARG A 30 -5.14 -28.78 -17.24
N ARG A 31 -6.12 -28.59 -16.35
CA ARG A 31 -6.20 -27.41 -15.46
C ARG A 31 -5.00 -27.31 -14.53
N LEU A 32 -4.59 -28.42 -13.91
CA LEU A 32 -3.43 -28.45 -13.03
C LEU A 32 -2.15 -28.03 -13.75
N ARG A 33 -1.91 -28.56 -14.95
CA ARG A 33 -0.76 -28.20 -15.81
C ARG A 33 -0.77 -26.70 -16.13
N ARG A 34 -1.90 -26.17 -16.60
CA ARG A 34 -2.05 -24.74 -16.92
C ARG A 34 -1.83 -23.83 -15.72
N VAL A 35 -2.37 -24.17 -14.56
CA VAL A 35 -2.16 -23.38 -13.32
C VAL A 35 -0.68 -23.40 -12.89
N LYS A 36 -0.02 -24.56 -12.96
CA LYS A 36 1.43 -24.67 -12.66
C LYS A 36 2.27 -23.86 -13.65
N GLN A 37 1.90 -23.87 -14.93
CA GLN A 37 2.58 -23.07 -15.95
C GLN A 37 2.39 -21.58 -15.70
N LEU A 38 1.15 -21.14 -15.47
CA LEU A 38 0.83 -19.76 -15.17
C LEU A 38 1.62 -19.25 -13.95
N SER A 39 1.67 -20.05 -12.88
CA SER A 39 2.45 -19.76 -11.67
C SER A 39 3.93 -19.54 -11.98
N ARG A 40 4.53 -20.38 -12.84
CA ARG A 40 5.92 -20.23 -13.27
C ARG A 40 6.14 -18.95 -14.08
N LEU A 41 5.27 -18.66 -15.04
CA LEU A 41 5.37 -17.45 -15.87
C LEU A 41 5.27 -16.17 -15.03
N TYR A 42 4.28 -16.08 -14.13
CA TYR A 42 4.15 -14.91 -13.24
C TYR A 42 5.36 -14.73 -12.32
N LYS A 43 5.95 -15.83 -11.82
CA LYS A 43 7.19 -15.76 -11.03
C LYS A 43 8.35 -15.23 -11.87
N ALA A 44 8.51 -15.71 -13.11
CA ALA A 44 9.55 -15.22 -14.01
C ALA A 44 9.37 -13.73 -14.33
N HIS A 45 8.16 -13.30 -14.65
CA HIS A 45 7.83 -11.89 -14.87
C HIS A 45 8.12 -11.02 -13.63
N TYR A 46 7.74 -11.50 -12.44
CA TYR A 46 8.05 -10.80 -11.20
C TYR A 46 9.55 -10.60 -11.02
N TRP A 47 10.36 -11.65 -11.21
CA TRP A 47 11.81 -11.54 -11.05
C TRP A 47 12.45 -10.62 -12.10
N SER A 48 12.00 -10.69 -13.35
CA SER A 48 12.45 -9.78 -14.41
C SER A 48 12.13 -8.32 -14.07
N LEU A 49 10.90 -8.03 -13.62
CA LEU A 49 10.50 -6.69 -13.18
C LEU A 49 11.34 -6.21 -11.99
N MET A 50 11.61 -7.08 -11.03
CA MET A 50 12.42 -6.74 -9.85
C MET A 50 13.87 -6.45 -10.23
N GLU A 51 14.42 -7.16 -11.20
CA GLU A 51 15.77 -6.92 -11.72
C GLU A 51 15.84 -5.58 -12.47
N GLU A 52 14.83 -5.27 -13.28
CA GLU A 52 14.71 -3.96 -13.94
C GLU A 52 14.59 -2.81 -12.93
N LEU A 53 13.77 -2.98 -11.88
CA LEU A 53 13.63 -2.00 -10.81
C LEU A 53 14.96 -1.76 -10.10
N LYS A 54 15.70 -2.83 -9.76
CA LYS A 54 17.04 -2.71 -9.15
C LYS A 54 18.02 -1.98 -10.06
N ARG A 55 18.03 -2.27 -11.36
CA ARG A 55 18.85 -1.58 -12.35
C ARG A 55 18.52 -0.08 -12.38
N LYS A 56 17.24 0.27 -12.49
CA LYS A 56 16.77 1.67 -12.49
C LYS A 56 17.10 2.38 -11.18
N HIS A 57 16.98 1.69 -10.05
CA HIS A 57 17.37 2.23 -8.75
C HIS A 57 18.88 2.49 -8.68
N LYS A 58 19.71 1.58 -9.20
CA LYS A 58 21.16 1.77 -9.29
C LYS A 58 21.53 2.93 -10.20
N GLU A 59 20.89 3.05 -11.38
CA GLU A 59 21.04 4.20 -12.29
C GLU A 59 20.67 5.50 -11.58
N TYR A 60 19.51 5.55 -10.92
CA TYR A 60 19.10 6.70 -10.12
C TYR A 60 20.12 7.03 -9.03
N TYR A 61 20.56 6.04 -8.26
CA TYR A 61 21.53 6.24 -7.19
C TYR A 61 22.90 6.69 -7.73
N TRP A 62 23.31 6.20 -8.90
CA TRP A 62 24.53 6.63 -9.57
C TRP A 62 24.44 8.08 -10.05
N MET A 63 23.32 8.45 -10.68
CA MET A 63 23.09 9.79 -11.22
C MET A 63 22.85 10.85 -10.15
N TYR A 64 22.20 10.47 -9.05
CA TYR A 64 21.74 11.42 -8.03
C TYR A 64 22.42 11.27 -6.66
N GLY A 65 23.20 10.19 -6.44
CA GLY A 65 23.96 9.97 -5.20
C GLY A 65 23.09 9.95 -3.93
N LYS A 66 23.73 9.88 -2.75
CA LYS A 66 23.04 10.08 -1.47
C LYS A 66 22.43 11.49 -1.47
N SER A 67 21.12 11.53 -1.66
CA SER A 67 20.25 12.71 -1.58
C SER A 67 20.64 13.86 -2.53
N PRO A 68 19.74 14.30 -3.42
CA PRO A 68 19.87 15.59 -4.11
C PRO A 68 19.97 16.81 -3.16
N PHE A 69 19.89 16.59 -1.84
CA PHE A 69 20.12 17.59 -0.82
C PHE A 69 21.63 17.79 -0.66
N LYS A 70 22.18 18.76 -1.41
CA LYS A 70 23.45 19.39 -1.03
C LYS A 70 23.25 19.93 0.38
N GLU A 71 24.03 19.44 1.35
CA GLU A 71 24.20 20.16 2.60
C GLU A 71 24.88 21.48 2.23
N ASP A 72 24.13 22.58 2.30
CA ASP A 72 24.68 23.91 2.05
C ASP A 72 25.87 24.10 3.00
N GLU A 73 27.07 24.14 2.41
CA GLU A 73 28.27 24.60 3.09
C GLU A 73 27.96 25.98 3.67
N LYS A 74 28.19 26.11 4.99
CA LYS A 74 28.07 27.35 5.74
C LYS A 74 28.78 28.49 4.98
N LYS A 75 27.99 29.42 4.42
CA LYS A 75 28.44 30.79 4.18
C LYS A 75 27.47 31.74 4.83
N ASN A 76 27.94 32.33 5.93
CA ASN A 76 27.50 33.65 6.38
C ASN A 76 27.63 34.60 5.18
N ASP A 77 26.59 35.29 4.76
CA ASP A 77 26.32 36.66 5.18
C ASP A 77 25.07 37.20 4.46
N ASP A 78 24.51 38.24 5.05
CA ASP A 78 23.30 38.97 4.66
C ASP A 78 23.24 39.42 3.18
N GLN A 79 22.04 39.42 2.58
CA GLN A 79 21.29 40.63 2.19
C GLN A 79 20.09 40.31 1.26
N ASN A 80 19.08 41.18 1.38
CA ASN A 80 17.85 41.32 0.58
C ASN A 80 17.91 40.81 -0.86
N ASP A 81 16.85 40.10 -1.30
CA ASP A 81 16.14 40.57 -2.51
C ASP A 81 14.75 39.96 -2.68
N GLU A 82 13.83 40.81 -3.14
CA GLU A 82 12.45 40.50 -3.49
C GLU A 82 12.38 39.79 -4.86
N ASN A 83 11.42 38.87 -5.00
CA ASN A 83 10.82 38.41 -6.27
C ASN A 83 11.70 37.65 -7.30
N ASN A 84 11.83 36.33 -7.15
CA ASN A 84 11.52 35.33 -8.21
C ASN A 84 11.74 33.90 -7.66
N LYS A 85 10.72 33.03 -7.64
CA LYS A 85 10.28 32.14 -8.74
C LYS A 85 11.20 30.92 -8.91
N LEU A 86 10.69 29.78 -8.45
CA LEU A 86 11.10 28.41 -8.79
C LEU A 86 12.53 28.01 -8.38
N GLY A 87 12.74 27.73 -7.09
CA GLY A 87 14.00 27.13 -6.63
C GLY A 87 13.91 26.64 -5.19
N LEU A 88 13.98 25.33 -5.03
CA LEU A 88 14.07 24.60 -3.77
C LEU A 88 15.12 25.22 -2.84
N GLY A 89 14.75 25.64 -1.61
CA GLY A 89 15.77 25.96 -0.60
C GLY A 89 15.38 26.84 0.58
N PHE A 90 14.29 27.61 0.55
CA PHE A 90 13.93 28.40 1.73
C PHE A 90 13.23 27.53 2.76
N GLN A 91 13.77 27.48 3.99
CA GLN A 91 13.10 26.95 5.18
C GLN A 91 11.88 27.81 5.49
N LEU A 92 10.83 27.67 4.68
CA LEU A 92 9.54 28.28 4.91
C LEU A 92 9.03 27.72 6.24
N LYS A 93 8.81 28.59 7.20
CA LYS A 93 8.10 28.22 8.44
C LYS A 93 6.66 27.88 8.05
N CYS A 94 6.03 27.02 8.85
CA CYS A 94 4.61 26.76 8.71
C CYS A 94 3.83 28.08 8.72
N GLN A 95 2.87 28.25 7.82
CA GLN A 95 2.05 29.47 7.67
C GLN A 95 1.19 29.80 8.90
N ILE A 96 1.13 28.92 9.89
CA ILE A 96 0.35 29.13 11.11
C ILE A 96 1.21 29.94 12.07
N SER A 97 0.69 31.08 12.52
CA SER A 97 1.37 32.09 13.34
C SER A 97 2.07 31.50 14.57
N ASP A 98 1.45 30.52 15.22
CA ASP A 98 1.97 29.89 16.44
C ASP A 98 2.85 28.66 16.19
N CYS A 99 3.14 28.33 14.93
CA CYS A 99 3.87 27.13 14.56
C CYS A 99 5.31 27.46 14.15
N LYS A 100 6.27 27.01 14.98
CA LYS A 100 7.71 27.16 14.72
C LYS A 100 8.30 26.03 13.87
N GLU A 101 7.48 25.08 13.42
CA GLU A 101 7.95 23.96 12.61
C GLU A 101 8.19 24.37 11.15
N LYS A 102 9.13 23.68 10.52
CA LYS A 102 9.42 23.83 9.09
C LYS A 102 8.25 23.31 8.26
N ALA A 103 7.88 24.06 7.23
CA ALA A 103 6.93 23.61 6.23
C ALA A 103 7.47 22.41 5.46
N MET A 104 6.57 21.53 5.02
CA MET A 104 6.91 20.39 4.16
C MET A 104 7.16 20.86 2.73
N ALA A 105 7.97 20.09 1.98
CA ALA A 105 8.23 20.37 0.57
C ALA A 105 6.93 20.54 -0.22
N LEU A 106 6.91 21.53 -1.12
CA LEU A 106 5.76 21.88 -1.98
C LEU A 106 4.51 22.36 -1.23
N THR A 107 4.61 22.67 0.07
CA THR A 107 3.49 23.21 0.86
C THR A 107 3.96 24.35 1.77
N ARG A 108 3.03 25.17 2.26
CA ARG A 108 3.32 26.20 3.28
C ARG A 108 3.09 25.70 4.72
N PHE A 109 2.79 24.41 4.92
CA PHE A 109 2.40 23.86 6.22
C PHE A 109 3.37 22.77 6.68
N CYS A 110 3.62 22.68 7.98
CA CYS A 110 4.39 21.56 8.53
C CYS A 110 3.57 20.26 8.53
N HIS A 111 4.21 19.13 8.82
CA HIS A 111 3.51 17.84 8.85
C HIS A 111 2.31 17.82 9.81
N LYS A 112 2.35 18.51 10.95
CA LYS A 112 1.21 18.57 11.89
C LYS A 112 0.03 19.39 11.35
N HIS A 113 0.30 20.33 10.46
CA HIS A 113 -0.65 21.31 9.96
C HIS A 113 -1.01 21.13 8.49
N ILE A 114 -0.45 20.12 7.85
CA ILE A 114 -0.59 19.78 6.44
C ILE A 114 -2.06 19.63 5.97
N LEU A 115 -2.97 19.35 6.90
CA LEU A 115 -4.41 19.23 6.64
C LEU A 115 -5.15 20.59 6.58
N LYS A 116 -4.50 21.70 6.94
CA LYS A 116 -5.04 23.05 6.74
C LYS A 116 -4.77 23.59 5.33
N ASP A 117 -3.95 22.89 4.54
CA ASP A 117 -3.68 23.23 3.17
C ASP A 117 -4.88 22.87 2.28
N SER A 118 -5.46 23.87 1.61
CA SER A 118 -6.59 23.69 0.69
C SER A 118 -6.24 22.80 -0.50
N ASN A 119 -4.97 22.78 -0.90
CA ASN A 119 -4.47 22.01 -2.02
C ASN A 119 -3.96 20.62 -1.62
N GLN A 120 -4.25 20.17 -0.39
CA GLN A 120 -3.73 18.89 0.12
C GLN A 120 -4.36 17.66 -0.53
N THR A 121 -3.64 17.07 -1.49
CA THR A 121 -4.05 15.84 -2.17
C THR A 121 -3.42 14.57 -1.59
N LEU A 122 -2.23 14.65 -0.97
CA LEU A 122 -1.47 13.48 -0.52
C LEU A 122 -1.87 13.00 0.87
N TYR A 123 -2.18 13.93 1.78
CA TYR A 123 -2.51 13.64 3.17
C TYR A 123 -4.03 13.72 3.43
N ARG A 124 -4.48 12.95 4.42
CA ARG A 124 -5.82 13.03 5.04
C ARG A 124 -5.72 12.83 6.54
N GLY A 125 -6.77 13.19 7.28
CA GLY A 125 -6.82 12.96 8.72
C GLY A 125 -7.12 11.50 9.07
N CYS A 126 -6.48 10.99 10.12
CA CYS A 126 -6.81 9.72 10.75
C CYS A 126 -8.28 9.70 11.19
N SER A 127 -9.04 8.69 10.77
CA SER A 127 -10.48 8.54 11.00
C SER A 127 -10.81 7.69 12.24
N TYR A 128 -9.83 7.36 13.06
CA TYR A 128 -10.05 6.52 14.24
C TYR A 128 -10.86 7.27 15.32
N PRO A 129 -11.95 6.67 15.85
CA PRO A 129 -12.73 7.27 16.91
C PRO A 129 -12.00 7.15 18.25
N VAL A 130 -11.80 8.29 18.91
CA VAL A 130 -11.19 8.33 20.25
C VAL A 130 -12.31 8.28 21.31
N LYS A 131 -11.99 7.78 22.51
CA LYS A 131 -12.95 7.62 23.62
C LYS A 131 -13.71 8.90 24.00
N SER A 132 -13.19 10.06 23.64
CA SER A 132 -13.81 11.38 23.86
C SER A 132 -14.89 11.74 22.83
N GLY A 133 -15.27 10.84 21.92
CA GLY A 133 -16.24 11.11 20.85
C GLY A 133 -15.65 11.90 19.67
N HIS A 134 -14.41 12.37 19.78
CA HIS A 134 -13.70 13.06 18.70
C HIS A 134 -12.89 12.11 17.82
N ILE A 135 -12.67 12.52 16.57
CA ILE A 135 -11.84 11.81 15.60
C ILE A 135 -10.40 12.29 15.71
N CYS A 136 -9.42 11.37 15.64
CA CYS A 136 -8.00 11.66 15.84
C CYS A 136 -7.44 12.77 14.94
N LYS A 137 -7.86 12.84 13.66
CA LYS A 137 -7.41 13.83 12.65
C LYS A 137 -5.90 13.93 12.44
N LYS A 138 -5.08 13.03 13.00
CA LYS A 138 -3.63 13.03 12.78
C LYS A 138 -3.32 12.80 11.30
N PRO A 139 -2.43 13.60 10.67
CA PRO A 139 -2.16 13.49 9.23
C PRO A 139 -1.57 12.13 8.87
N ILE A 140 -2.11 11.51 7.83
CA ILE A 140 -1.71 10.22 7.26
C ILE A 140 -1.79 10.28 5.73
N LEU A 141 -1.06 9.42 5.04
CA LEU A 141 -1.17 9.33 3.58
C LEU A 141 -2.54 8.78 3.17
N ARG A 142 -3.12 9.30 2.07
CA ARG A 142 -4.40 8.81 1.54
C ARG A 142 -4.39 7.33 1.15
N SER A 143 -3.22 6.81 0.77
CA SER A 143 -3.02 5.39 0.43
C SER A 143 -3.17 4.43 1.62
N ILE A 144 -3.07 4.92 2.87
CA ILE A 144 -3.21 4.09 4.07
C ILE A 144 -4.67 3.72 4.26
N ASN A 145 -4.98 2.42 4.18
CA ASN A 145 -6.32 1.88 4.35
C ASN A 145 -6.29 0.68 5.32
N PRO A 146 -7.06 0.68 6.43
CA PRO A 146 -7.96 1.74 6.91
C PRO A 146 -7.26 3.07 7.25
N PRO A 147 -7.95 4.23 7.28
CA PRO A 147 -7.34 5.55 7.48
C PRO A 147 -6.89 5.79 8.94
N HIS A 148 -6.00 4.95 9.47
CA HIS A 148 -5.51 5.03 10.84
C HIS A 148 -4.05 5.47 10.89
N CYS A 149 -3.71 6.34 11.84
CA CYS A 149 -2.31 6.64 12.14
C CYS A 149 -1.65 5.40 12.79
N PRO A 150 -0.31 5.28 12.80
CA PRO A 150 0.37 4.06 13.26
C PRO A 150 -0.06 3.60 14.67
N VAL A 151 -0.24 4.55 15.59
CA VAL A 151 -0.71 4.27 16.97
C VAL A 151 -2.11 3.67 16.97
N HIS A 152 -3.01 4.22 16.15
CA HIS A 152 -4.40 3.74 16.06
C HIS A 152 -4.57 2.51 15.17
N ALA A 153 -3.69 2.30 14.20
CA ALA A 153 -3.63 1.05 13.45
C ALA A 153 -3.28 -0.11 14.40
N GLN A 154 -2.23 0.05 15.22
CA GLN A 154 -1.86 -0.93 16.22
C GLN A 154 -2.95 -1.15 17.29
N ALA A 155 -3.65 -0.08 17.69
CA ALA A 155 -4.79 -0.21 18.60
C ALA A 155 -5.93 -1.01 17.96
N ALA A 156 -6.30 -0.69 16.71
CA ALA A 156 -7.32 -1.41 15.96
C ALA A 156 -6.96 -2.90 15.79
N GLU A 157 -5.71 -3.21 15.46
CA GLU A 157 -5.20 -4.58 15.40
C GLU A 157 -5.36 -5.32 16.73
N LYS A 158 -5.01 -4.69 17.86
CA LYS A 158 -5.22 -5.28 19.20
C LYS A 158 -6.70 -5.52 19.49
N HIS A 159 -7.60 -4.62 19.08
CA HIS A 159 -9.04 -4.81 19.23
C HIS A 159 -9.54 -5.98 18.38
N LEU A 160 -9.10 -6.08 17.12
CA LEU A 160 -9.41 -7.20 16.24
C LEU A 160 -8.90 -8.53 16.82
N ALA A 161 -7.65 -8.57 17.28
CA ALA A 161 -7.08 -9.77 17.90
C ALA A 161 -7.88 -10.24 19.12
N ARG A 162 -8.34 -9.32 19.97
CA ARG A 162 -9.21 -9.65 21.12
C ARG A 162 -10.58 -10.14 20.68
N ALA A 163 -11.18 -9.53 19.66
CA ALA A 163 -12.48 -9.95 19.12
C ALA A 163 -12.40 -11.36 18.51
N LEU A 164 -11.35 -11.64 17.74
CA LEU A 164 -11.09 -12.96 17.17
C LEU A 164 -10.87 -14.01 18.26
N LYS A 165 -10.09 -13.69 19.31
CA LYS A 165 -9.90 -14.57 20.47
C LYS A 165 -11.23 -14.88 21.17
N ARG A 166 -12.11 -13.89 21.36
CA ARG A 166 -13.45 -14.10 21.93
C ARG A 166 -14.34 -14.97 21.04
N ALA A 167 -14.15 -14.91 19.73
CA ALA A 167 -14.83 -15.77 18.76
C ALA A 167 -14.21 -17.18 18.63
N GLY A 168 -13.25 -17.55 19.49
CA GLY A 168 -12.58 -18.85 19.46
C GLY A 168 -11.52 -19.00 18.35
N LEU A 169 -11.17 -17.92 17.65
CA LEU A 169 -10.13 -17.92 16.60
C LEU A 169 -8.78 -17.50 17.22
N ASN A 170 -7.90 -18.47 17.47
CA ASN A 170 -6.55 -18.21 17.99
C ASN A 170 -5.62 -17.71 16.88
N VAL A 171 -5.46 -16.38 16.76
CA VAL A 171 -4.44 -15.75 15.92
C VAL A 171 -3.19 -15.50 16.75
N SER A 172 -2.30 -16.49 16.81
CA SER A 172 -0.98 -16.34 17.44
C SER A 172 0.02 -15.75 16.45
N SER A 173 0.42 -14.51 16.70
CA SER A 173 1.65 -13.82 16.23
C SER A 173 1.47 -12.69 15.18
N PRO A 174 2.05 -11.50 15.45
CA PRO A 174 2.03 -10.33 14.55
C PRO A 174 2.97 -10.45 13.33
N SER A 175 3.73 -11.54 13.17
CA SER A 175 4.51 -11.78 11.93
C SER A 175 3.70 -12.46 10.82
N LYS A 176 2.46 -12.89 11.12
CA LYS A 176 1.50 -13.47 10.16
C LYS A 176 0.26 -12.56 10.09
N LEU A 177 0.48 -11.30 9.72
CA LEU A 177 -0.45 -10.17 9.84
C LEU A 177 -1.73 -10.22 8.98
N ALA A 178 -1.94 -11.25 8.17
CA ALA A 178 -3.18 -11.39 7.42
C ALA A 178 -3.90 -12.67 7.85
N PRO A 179 -5.05 -12.59 8.55
CA PRO A 179 -6.00 -13.67 8.56
C PRO A 179 -6.24 -14.09 7.10
N LYS A 180 -6.20 -15.39 6.81
CA LYS A 180 -6.43 -15.86 5.44
C LYS A 180 -7.73 -15.24 4.92
N LEU A 181 -7.74 -14.73 3.69
CA LEU A 181 -8.87 -13.98 3.12
C LEU A 181 -10.23 -14.64 3.37
N HIS A 182 -10.30 -15.96 3.29
CA HIS A 182 -11.53 -16.72 3.54
C HIS A 182 -12.08 -16.57 4.97
N VAL A 183 -11.22 -16.38 5.98
CA VAL A 183 -11.62 -16.15 7.38
C VAL A 183 -12.25 -14.77 7.54
N VAL A 184 -11.67 -13.76 6.89
CA VAL A 184 -12.20 -12.38 6.89
C VAL A 184 -13.57 -12.34 6.19
N VAL A 185 -13.68 -12.97 5.02
CA VAL A 185 -14.94 -13.05 4.27
C VAL A 185 -16.03 -13.74 5.09
N ALA A 186 -15.70 -14.87 5.75
CA ALA A 186 -16.66 -15.60 6.59
C ALA A 186 -17.17 -14.76 7.78
N GLU A 187 -16.30 -13.98 8.45
CA GLU A 187 -16.70 -13.08 9.53
C GLU A 187 -17.62 -11.96 9.04
N TYR A 188 -17.30 -11.33 7.91
CA TYR A 188 -18.16 -10.28 7.32
C TYR A 188 -19.53 -10.82 6.93
N VAL A 189 -19.59 -12.01 6.32
CA VAL A 189 -20.85 -12.67 5.99
C VAL A 189 -21.66 -12.93 7.27
N ARG A 190 -21.03 -13.43 8.34
CA ARG A 190 -21.71 -13.62 9.63
C ARG A 190 -22.25 -12.31 10.20
N GLN A 191 -21.46 -11.23 10.20
CA GLN A 191 -21.92 -9.92 10.69
C GLN A 191 -23.10 -9.37 9.88
N ILE A 192 -23.06 -9.50 8.55
CA ILE A 192 -24.17 -9.10 7.67
C ILE A 192 -25.43 -9.90 8.02
N GLN A 193 -25.29 -11.22 8.20
CA GLN A 193 -26.43 -12.08 8.53
C GLN A 193 -27.01 -11.77 9.92
N THR A 194 -26.16 -11.51 10.92
CA THR A 194 -26.63 -11.13 12.26
C THR A 194 -27.38 -9.80 12.23
N LYS A 195 -26.85 -8.78 11.55
CA LYS A 195 -27.55 -7.50 11.37
C LYS A 195 -28.90 -7.64 10.65
N ARG A 196 -29.00 -8.55 9.68
CA ARG A 196 -30.26 -8.84 8.97
C ARG A 196 -31.29 -9.53 9.88
N ARG A 197 -30.85 -10.42 10.76
CA ARG A 197 -31.72 -11.09 11.74
C ARG A 197 -32.20 -10.14 12.84
N GLU A 198 -31.35 -9.21 13.27
CA GLU A 198 -31.72 -8.17 14.25
C GLU A 198 -32.69 -7.12 13.69
N ALA A 199 -32.82 -7.02 12.37
CA ALA A 199 -33.71 -6.10 11.68
C ALA A 199 -35.05 -6.74 11.24
N GLN A 200 -35.26 -8.02 11.54
CA GLN A 200 -36.53 -8.75 11.40
C GLN A 200 -37.21 -8.85 12.77
#